data_AF-A0A543CUJ5-F1
#
_entry.id   AF-A0A543CUJ5-F1
#
_cell.length_a   1.000
_cell.length_b   1.000
_cell.length_c   1.000
_cell.angle_alpha   90.00
_cell.angle_beta   90.00
_cell.angle_gamma   90.00
#
_symmetry.space_group_name_H-M   'P 1'
#
loop_
_entity.id
_entity.type
_entity.pdbx_description
1 polymer ?
#
loop_
_entity_poly.entity_id
_entity_poly.type
_entity_poly.pdbx_seq_one_letter_code
_entity_poly.pdbx_strand_id
1 'polypeptide(L)'
;MISSFGKRAVAAATVAALGGLGVAVAHTPARASGFSTAYTCALPLLGPRAAILDGWLTSPGQAAVNGTAAFRLHIARLTLNSPVPIDSWNASASIGVRGAESSSFRVSGSGGVVPARQPLSGDLIGDWAPTRRGTDLLSVNSITISANTATTGTITAQCVPSEARQASEILTVFPPYATGGNRPHGVRYHQGWNRPHRAVWYRVAGRPRHDGPARHSRDDR
;
A
#
# COMPACT_ATOMS: atom_id res chain seq x y z
N MET A 1 -53.72 -25.46 39.72
CA MET A 1 -54.21 -24.07 39.62
C MET A 1 -54.04 -23.64 38.16
N ILE A 2 -55.13 -23.23 37.53
CA ILE A 2 -55.25 -22.85 36.11
C ILE A 2 -54.86 -21.38 35.94
N SER A 3 -54.23 -21.02 34.79
CA SER A 3 -54.36 -19.79 33.97
C SER A 3 -53.04 -19.54 33.21
N SER A 4 -52.92 -19.53 31.87
CA SER A 4 -53.61 -18.80 30.79
C SER A 4 -52.77 -17.63 30.24
N PHE A 5 -52.46 -17.74 28.93
CA PHE A 5 -52.24 -16.74 27.87
C PHE A 5 -51.63 -15.35 28.14
N GLY A 6 -50.65 -15.00 27.28
CA GLY A 6 -50.23 -13.61 27.03
C GLY A 6 -49.40 -13.43 25.76
N LYS A 7 -50.02 -13.58 24.59
CA LYS A 7 -49.48 -13.06 23.31
C LYS A 7 -49.55 -11.53 23.32
N ARG A 8 -48.43 -10.82 23.12
CA ARG A 8 -48.41 -9.49 22.49
C ARG A 8 -47.15 -9.32 21.64
N ALA A 9 -47.36 -9.35 20.34
CA ALA A 9 -46.46 -8.79 19.35
C ALA A 9 -46.38 -7.28 19.58
N VAL A 10 -45.16 -6.73 19.57
CA VAL A 10 -44.94 -5.30 19.38
C VAL A 10 -44.11 -5.17 18.11
N ALA A 11 -44.81 -4.84 17.03
CA ALA A 11 -44.21 -4.40 15.78
C ALA A 11 -43.65 -3.00 16.01
N ALA A 12 -42.32 -2.88 16.09
CA ALA A 12 -41.67 -1.57 16.02
C ALA A 12 -41.42 -1.24 14.54
N ALA A 13 -42.31 -0.43 13.98
CA ALA A 13 -42.10 0.19 12.68
C ALA A 13 -40.99 1.25 12.81
N THR A 14 -39.79 0.96 12.30
CA THR A 14 -38.78 1.98 12.08
C THR A 14 -39.16 2.81 10.85
N VAL A 15 -39.62 4.03 11.12
CA VAL A 15 -39.79 5.10 10.13
C VAL A 15 -38.41 5.47 9.60
N ALA A 16 -38.10 5.07 8.36
CA ALA A 16 -36.92 5.53 7.65
C ALA A 16 -37.16 6.97 7.16
N ALA A 17 -36.80 7.94 8.01
CA ALA A 17 -36.71 9.33 7.59
C ALA A 17 -35.50 9.47 6.65
N LEU A 18 -35.77 9.76 5.37
CA LEU A 18 -34.82 10.16 4.35
C LEU A 18 -34.21 11.53 4.71
N GLY A 19 -33.23 11.53 5.61
CA GLY A 19 -32.36 12.66 5.89
C GLY A 19 -30.95 12.28 5.47
N GLY A 20 -30.50 12.80 4.32
CA GLY A 20 -29.20 12.51 3.73
C GLY A 20 -28.05 12.91 4.65
N LEU A 21 -27.58 11.94 5.45
CA LEU A 21 -26.29 12.01 6.12
C LEU A 21 -25.22 11.70 5.08
N GLY A 22 -24.48 12.73 4.68
CA GLY A 22 -23.25 12.57 3.93
C GLY A 22 -22.34 11.64 4.72
N VAL A 23 -22.16 10.42 4.21
CA VAL A 23 -21.16 9.49 4.74
C VAL A 23 -19.81 10.14 4.47
N ALA A 24 -19.27 10.81 5.48
CA ALA A 24 -17.86 11.09 5.54
C ALA A 24 -17.19 9.71 5.54
N VAL A 25 -16.77 9.26 4.36
CA VAL A 25 -15.92 8.09 4.24
C VAL A 25 -14.58 8.54 4.80
N ALA A 26 -14.44 8.44 6.12
CA ALA A 26 -13.15 8.48 6.76
C ALA A 26 -12.30 7.49 5.98
N HIS A 27 -11.31 7.99 5.24
CA HIS A 27 -10.38 7.12 4.56
C HIS A 27 -9.70 6.34 5.67
N THR A 28 -10.12 5.10 5.86
CA THR A 28 -9.40 4.18 6.71
C THR A 28 -7.97 4.21 6.19
N PRO A 29 -6.95 4.44 7.03
CA PRO A 29 -5.57 4.32 6.59
C PRO A 29 -5.47 3.00 5.85
N ALA A 30 -4.88 3.02 4.64
CA ALA A 30 -4.73 1.84 3.80
C ALA A 30 -4.19 0.71 4.69
N ARG A 31 -5.08 -0.20 5.09
CA ARG A 31 -4.68 -1.35 5.89
C ARG A 31 -3.94 -2.22 4.90
N ALA A 32 -2.62 -2.28 5.02
CA ALA A 32 -1.80 -3.22 4.27
C ALA A 32 -2.50 -4.57 4.37
N SER A 33 -2.99 -5.08 3.24
CA SER A 33 -3.68 -6.37 3.23
C SER A 33 -2.65 -7.43 3.55
N GLY A 34 -2.77 -8.04 4.72
CA GLY A 34 -1.96 -9.20 5.07
C GLY A 34 -2.07 -10.25 3.97
N PHE A 35 -0.94 -10.86 3.60
CA PHE A 35 -0.88 -11.92 2.62
C PHE A 35 -0.32 -13.19 3.27
N SER A 36 -0.74 -14.33 2.72
CA SER A 36 -0.18 -15.64 3.02
C SER A 36 0.12 -16.33 1.70
N THR A 37 1.36 -16.74 1.48
CA THR A 37 1.78 -17.31 0.19
C THR A 37 2.74 -18.47 0.40
N ALA A 38 2.54 -19.55 -0.35
CA ALA A 38 3.43 -20.71 -0.37
C ALA A 38 4.68 -20.42 -1.23
N TYR A 39 5.83 -20.83 -0.71
CA TYR A 39 7.14 -20.71 -1.33
C TYR A 39 7.84 -22.07 -1.35
N THR A 40 8.65 -22.28 -2.37
CA THR A 40 9.65 -23.34 -2.44
C THR A 40 11.02 -22.72 -2.21
N CYS A 41 11.66 -23.09 -1.10
CA CYS A 41 12.99 -22.65 -0.70
C CYS A 41 14.03 -23.69 -1.09
N ALA A 42 14.99 -23.32 -1.94
CA ALA A 42 16.18 -24.11 -2.21
C ALA A 42 17.21 -23.89 -1.09
N LEU A 43 17.54 -24.97 -0.37
CA LEU A 43 18.63 -24.98 0.59
C LEU A 43 19.78 -25.81 0.01
N PRO A 44 21.01 -25.27 -0.05
CA PRO A 44 22.18 -26.06 -0.37
C PRO A 44 22.24 -27.28 0.55
N LEU A 45 22.54 -28.46 -0.01
CA LEU A 45 22.70 -29.74 0.69
C LEU A 45 21.42 -30.37 1.28
N LEU A 46 20.38 -29.60 1.59
CA LEU A 46 19.13 -30.11 2.20
C LEU A 46 17.97 -30.28 1.21
N GLY A 47 18.16 -29.83 -0.03
CA GLY A 47 17.17 -29.87 -1.09
C GLY A 47 16.07 -28.80 -0.95
N PRO A 48 15.07 -28.83 -1.85
CA PRO A 48 13.94 -27.91 -1.80
C PRO A 48 13.05 -28.19 -0.58
N ARG A 49 12.56 -27.12 0.06
CA ARG A 49 11.64 -27.15 1.20
C ARG A 49 10.47 -26.23 0.95
N ALA A 50 9.26 -26.70 1.27
CA ALA A 50 8.09 -25.84 1.28
C ALA A 50 8.14 -24.91 2.50
N ALA A 51 7.75 -23.66 2.31
CA ALA A 51 7.58 -22.68 3.37
C ALA A 51 6.34 -21.83 3.08
N ILE A 52 5.67 -21.36 4.12
CA ILE A 52 4.60 -20.37 4.04
C ILE A 52 5.15 -19.06 4.58
N LEU A 53 4.96 -17.99 3.82
CA LEU A 53 5.24 -16.63 4.23
C LEU A 53 3.93 -15.92 4.53
N ASP A 54 3.76 -15.57 5.80
CA ASP A 54 2.71 -14.69 6.30
C ASP A 54 3.31 -13.32 6.60
N GLY A 55 2.66 -12.27 6.12
CA GLY A 55 3.18 -10.91 6.31
C GLY A 55 2.30 -9.85 5.70
N TRP A 56 2.82 -8.62 5.66
CA TRP A 56 2.20 -7.52 4.93
C TRP A 56 3.27 -6.61 4.37
N LEU A 57 2.98 -6.02 3.20
CA LEU A 57 3.83 -5.01 2.57
C LEU A 57 3.19 -3.64 2.79
N THR A 58 3.89 -2.75 3.48
CA THR A 58 3.46 -1.36 3.66
C THR A 58 4.11 -0.47 2.61
N SER A 59 3.28 0.28 1.90
CA SER A 59 3.67 1.37 0.99
C SER A 59 3.21 2.73 1.54
N PRO A 60 3.69 3.86 1.00
CA PRO A 60 3.11 5.17 1.34
C PRO A 60 1.71 5.38 0.75
N GLY A 61 1.16 4.42 -0.03
CA GLY A 61 -0.09 4.53 -0.77
C GLY A 61 -0.01 5.45 -2.00
N GLN A 62 0.74 6.55 -1.89
CA GLN A 62 0.97 7.52 -2.97
C GLN A 62 2.46 7.86 -3.10
N ALA A 63 2.94 7.99 -4.34
CA ALA A 63 4.30 8.44 -4.64
C ALA A 63 4.31 9.40 -5.84
N ALA A 64 5.35 10.24 -5.94
CA ALA A 64 5.59 11.04 -7.12
C ALA A 64 6.49 10.28 -8.11
N VAL A 65 6.31 10.50 -9.42
CA VAL A 65 7.28 10.03 -10.42
C VAL A 65 8.67 10.57 -10.07
N ASN A 66 9.67 9.69 -10.08
CA ASN A 66 11.06 9.89 -9.66
C ASN A 66 11.24 10.32 -8.20
N GLY A 67 10.17 10.29 -7.39
CA GLY A 67 10.24 10.52 -5.95
C GLY A 67 10.51 9.21 -5.21
N THR A 68 11.57 9.18 -4.40
CA THR A 68 11.89 8.02 -3.56
C THR A 68 10.77 7.77 -2.55
N ALA A 69 10.24 6.55 -2.54
CA ALA A 69 9.26 6.05 -1.59
C ALA A 69 9.87 4.91 -0.76
N ALA A 70 9.60 4.92 0.55
CA ALA A 70 10.04 3.88 1.47
C ALA A 70 9.00 2.77 1.58
N PHE A 71 9.46 1.53 1.60
CA PHE A 71 8.64 0.33 1.69
C PHE A 71 9.10 -0.53 2.86
N ARG A 72 8.15 -1.18 3.53
CA ARG A 72 8.43 -2.16 4.60
C ARG A 72 7.68 -3.44 4.34
N LEU A 73 8.40 -4.54 4.21
CA LEU A 73 7.84 -5.89 4.27
C LEU A 73 7.97 -6.40 5.71
N HIS A 74 6.84 -6.54 6.39
CA HIS A 74 6.79 -7.22 7.68
C HIS A 74 6.57 -8.71 7.48
N ILE A 75 7.52 -9.52 7.92
CA ILE A 75 7.42 -10.98 7.98
C ILE A 75 6.83 -11.33 9.35
N ALA A 76 5.54 -11.59 9.40
CA ALA A 76 4.88 -12.04 10.62
C ALA A 76 5.31 -13.47 10.96
N ARG A 77 5.41 -14.33 9.93
CA ARG A 77 5.84 -15.71 10.06
C ARG A 77 6.39 -16.24 8.76
N LEU A 78 7.56 -16.87 8.82
CA LEU A 78 8.07 -17.73 7.75
C LEU A 78 8.31 -19.12 8.30
N THR A 79 7.60 -20.13 7.79
CA THR A 79 7.63 -21.52 8.32
C THR A 79 8.86 -22.32 7.90
N LEU A 80 9.96 -21.66 7.53
CA LEU A 80 11.23 -22.29 7.23
C LEU A 80 11.97 -22.57 8.54
N ASN A 81 11.64 -23.70 9.16
CA ASN A 81 12.11 -24.05 10.50
C ASN A 81 13.52 -24.67 10.46
N SER A 82 14.43 -24.17 11.29
CA SER A 82 15.74 -24.79 11.53
C SER A 82 15.66 -25.81 12.67
N PRO A 83 16.27 -27.00 12.55
CA PRO A 83 16.32 -27.98 13.64
C PRO A 83 17.24 -27.55 14.79
N VAL A 84 18.12 -26.58 14.55
CA VAL A 84 19.06 -25.99 15.52
C VAL A 84 18.75 -24.50 15.71
N PRO A 85 19.14 -23.89 16.84
CA PRO A 85 19.02 -22.45 17.02
C PRO A 85 19.76 -21.67 15.92
N ILE A 86 19.21 -20.52 15.54
CA ILE A 86 19.84 -19.53 14.67
C ILE A 86 20.33 -18.41 15.56
N ASP A 87 21.58 -17.97 15.41
CA ASP A 87 22.17 -16.90 16.23
C ASP A 87 21.86 -15.52 15.64
N SER A 88 21.86 -15.43 14.31
CA SER A 88 21.46 -14.24 13.56
C SER A 88 21.02 -14.63 12.16
N TRP A 89 20.25 -13.75 11.52
CA TRP A 89 19.88 -13.94 10.13
C TRP A 89 19.83 -12.60 9.39
N ASN A 90 20.08 -12.65 8.09
CA ASN A 90 19.87 -11.57 7.16
C ASN A 90 18.93 -12.04 6.05
N ALA A 91 18.05 -11.17 5.57
CA ALA A 91 17.20 -11.48 4.44
C ALA A 91 17.10 -10.32 3.45
N SER A 92 16.83 -10.68 2.21
CA SER A 92 16.44 -9.74 1.17
C SER A 92 15.26 -10.30 0.40
N ALA A 93 14.28 -9.45 0.10
CA ALA A 93 13.14 -9.80 -0.74
C ALA A 93 13.13 -8.93 -1.99
N SER A 94 12.84 -9.54 -3.13
CA SER A 94 12.52 -8.80 -4.35
C SER A 94 11.02 -8.50 -4.37
N ILE A 95 10.67 -7.23 -4.52
CA ILE A 95 9.29 -6.79 -4.71
C ILE A 95 9.08 -6.55 -6.20
N GLY A 96 8.16 -7.29 -6.79
CA GLY A 96 7.72 -7.11 -8.17
C GLY A 96 6.68 -6.02 -8.29
N VAL A 97 6.85 -5.17 -9.30
CA VAL A 97 5.95 -4.10 -9.68
C VAL A 97 5.28 -4.47 -11.00
N ARG A 98 3.95 -4.42 -11.06
CA ARG A 98 3.17 -4.63 -12.28
C ARG A 98 2.05 -3.60 -12.39
N GLY A 99 1.91 -2.96 -13.54
CA GLY A 99 0.82 -2.02 -13.78
C GLY A 99 1.25 -0.95 -14.78
N ALA A 100 1.34 0.29 -14.31
CA ALA A 100 1.87 1.41 -15.07
C ALA A 100 3.36 1.21 -15.41
N GLU A 101 4.11 0.58 -14.50
CA GLU A 101 5.47 0.14 -14.70
C GLU A 101 5.57 -1.39 -14.53
N SER A 102 6.58 -1.99 -15.18
CA SER A 102 6.95 -3.39 -14.97
C SER A 102 8.42 -3.43 -14.55
N SER A 103 8.67 -3.52 -13.25
CA SER A 103 10.00 -3.46 -12.66
C SER A 103 10.07 -4.26 -11.36
N SER A 104 11.18 -4.14 -10.65
CA SER A 104 11.34 -4.72 -9.32
C SER A 104 12.33 -3.91 -8.50
N PHE A 105 12.15 -3.92 -7.18
CA PHE A 105 13.11 -3.37 -6.23
C PHE A 105 13.39 -4.37 -5.11
N ARG A 106 14.32 -4.04 -4.22
CA ARG A 106 14.74 -4.92 -3.12
C ARG A 106 14.49 -4.25 -1.78
N VAL A 107 13.98 -5.04 -0.84
CA VAL A 107 13.96 -4.71 0.59
C VAL A 107 14.88 -5.68 1.32
N SER A 108 15.51 -5.23 2.40
CA SER A 108 16.42 -6.05 3.19
C SER A 108 16.32 -5.76 4.67
N GLY A 109 16.73 -6.73 5.48
CA GLY A 109 16.71 -6.62 6.93
C GLY A 109 17.48 -7.76 7.57
N SER A 110 17.55 -7.70 8.89
CA SER A 110 18.28 -8.66 9.71
C SER A 110 17.51 -8.90 11.00
N GLY A 111 17.77 -10.03 11.64
CA GLY A 111 17.28 -10.32 12.98
C GLY A 111 18.27 -11.13 13.79
N GLY A 112 17.96 -11.26 15.07
CA GLY A 112 18.80 -11.94 16.03
C GLY A 112 18.45 -13.41 16.20
N VAL A 113 18.60 -13.88 17.44
CA VAL A 113 18.46 -15.27 17.81
C VAL A 113 17.05 -15.80 17.55
N VAL A 114 16.94 -16.95 16.91
CA VAL A 114 15.69 -17.70 16.73
C VAL A 114 15.84 -19.09 17.33
N PRO A 115 14.99 -19.48 18.30
CA PRO A 115 15.06 -20.82 18.87
C PRO A 115 14.83 -21.91 17.82
N ALA A 116 15.36 -23.10 18.10
CA ALA A 116 15.16 -24.25 17.23
C ALA A 116 13.66 -24.48 16.98
N ARG A 117 13.32 -24.81 15.72
CA ARG A 117 11.98 -25.11 15.23
C ARG A 117 10.97 -23.97 15.32
N GLN A 118 11.42 -22.75 15.61
CA GLN A 118 10.56 -21.56 15.56
C GLN A 118 10.60 -20.92 14.16
N PRO A 119 9.49 -20.28 13.74
CA PRO A 119 9.45 -19.54 12.50
C PRO A 119 10.31 -18.27 12.58
N LEU A 120 10.78 -17.80 11.43
CA LEU A 120 11.43 -16.50 11.29
C LEU A 120 10.38 -15.38 11.23
N SER A 121 10.67 -14.26 11.87
CA SER A 121 9.89 -13.02 11.81
C SER A 121 10.80 -11.81 11.84
N GLY A 122 10.36 -10.69 11.27
CA GLY A 122 11.14 -9.45 11.23
C GLY A 122 10.70 -8.49 10.12
N ASP A 123 11.36 -7.35 10.05
CA ASP A 123 11.07 -6.31 9.05
C ASP A 123 12.18 -6.25 8.01
N LEU A 124 11.81 -6.17 6.73
CA LEU A 124 12.70 -5.79 5.63
C LEU A 124 12.28 -4.42 5.10
N ILE A 125 13.26 -3.53 4.91
CA ILE A 125 13.02 -2.15 4.48
C ILE A 125 13.81 -1.90 3.20
N GLY A 126 13.28 -1.05 2.33
CA GLY A 126 13.98 -0.58 1.14
C GLY A 126 13.24 0.56 0.48
N ASP A 127 13.92 1.21 -0.45
CA ASP A 127 13.40 2.37 -1.17
C ASP A 127 13.24 2.05 -2.65
N TRP A 128 12.26 2.68 -3.28
CA TRP A 128 12.06 2.62 -4.72
C TRP A 128 11.49 3.94 -5.25
N ALA A 129 11.92 4.34 -6.44
CA ALA A 129 11.46 5.54 -7.12
C ALA A 129 10.72 5.13 -8.41
N PRO A 130 9.39 5.26 -8.48
CA PRO A 130 8.62 4.90 -9.68
C PRO A 130 8.92 5.88 -10.81
N THR A 131 9.04 5.38 -12.04
CA THR A 131 9.39 6.21 -13.22
C THR A 131 8.18 6.53 -14.11
N ARG A 132 7.06 5.82 -13.90
CA ARG A 132 5.83 6.00 -14.67
C ARG A 132 4.65 6.34 -13.76
N ARG A 133 3.79 7.24 -14.24
CA ARG A 133 2.53 7.58 -13.57
C ARG A 133 1.50 6.47 -13.76
N GLY A 134 0.65 6.27 -12.76
CA GLY A 134 -0.47 5.33 -12.81
C GLY A 134 -0.55 4.48 -11.54
N THR A 135 -1.25 3.36 -11.61
CA THR A 135 -1.40 2.45 -10.48
C THR A 135 -0.57 1.19 -10.70
N ASP A 136 0.21 0.84 -9.70
CA ASP A 136 1.05 -0.35 -9.68
C ASP A 136 0.60 -1.31 -8.57
N LEU A 137 0.59 -2.59 -8.90
CA LEU A 137 0.41 -3.71 -7.98
C LEU A 137 1.79 -4.20 -7.54
N LEU A 138 1.97 -4.32 -6.23
CA LEU A 138 3.20 -4.78 -5.61
C LEU A 138 3.02 -6.22 -5.13
N SER A 139 4.02 -7.06 -5.34
CA SER A 139 4.01 -8.47 -4.90
C SER A 139 5.40 -8.92 -4.48
N VAL A 140 5.48 -9.81 -3.50
CA VAL A 140 6.77 -10.41 -3.11
C VAL A 140 7.13 -11.50 -4.12
N ASN A 141 8.22 -11.29 -4.88
CA ASN A 141 8.63 -12.16 -5.98
C ASN A 141 9.56 -13.29 -5.55
N SER A 142 10.45 -13.01 -4.60
CA SER A 142 11.44 -13.95 -4.10
C SER A 142 12.00 -13.45 -2.78
N ILE A 143 12.48 -14.38 -1.97
CA ILE A 143 13.15 -14.10 -0.70
C ILE A 143 14.44 -14.90 -0.65
N THR A 144 15.53 -14.26 -0.26
CA THR A 144 16.80 -14.90 0.07
C THR A 144 17.09 -14.66 1.54
N ILE A 145 17.36 -15.72 2.29
CA ILE A 145 17.66 -15.67 3.73
C ILE A 145 18.99 -16.35 3.97
N SER A 146 19.87 -15.70 4.71
CA SER A 146 21.10 -16.29 5.23
C SER A 146 20.99 -16.35 6.75
N ALA A 147 20.99 -17.55 7.30
CA ALA A 147 20.94 -17.80 8.73
C ALA A 147 22.31 -18.29 9.22
N ASN A 148 22.83 -17.68 10.27
CA ASN A 148 24.06 -18.11 10.93
C ASN A 148 23.71 -19.00 12.12
N THR A 149 24.40 -20.14 12.23
CA THR A 149 24.26 -21.09 13.32
C THR A 149 25.65 -21.44 13.85
N ALA A 150 25.78 -21.55 15.16
CA ALA A 150 27.03 -21.98 15.79
C ALA A 150 27.52 -23.36 15.33
N THR A 151 26.60 -24.26 14.96
CA THR A 151 26.92 -25.66 14.63
C THR A 151 27.17 -25.91 13.15
N THR A 152 26.49 -25.19 12.25
CA THR A 152 26.57 -25.44 10.79
C THR A 152 27.09 -24.25 9.99
N GLY A 153 27.43 -23.14 10.66
CA GLY A 153 27.84 -21.91 10.01
C GLY A 153 26.67 -21.22 9.31
N THR A 154 26.95 -20.54 8.21
CA THR A 154 25.95 -19.80 7.43
C THR A 154 25.25 -20.69 6.41
N ILE A 155 23.93 -20.80 6.51
CA ILE A 155 23.07 -21.48 5.53
C ILE A 155 22.26 -20.41 4.80
N THR A 156 22.28 -20.45 3.46
CA THR A 156 21.48 -19.56 2.62
C THR A 156 20.34 -20.32 1.95
N ALA A 157 19.11 -19.85 2.13
CA ALA A 157 17.93 -20.35 1.46
C ALA A 157 17.43 -19.35 0.41
N GLN A 158 17.09 -19.82 -0.78
CA GLN A 158 16.44 -19.00 -1.81
C GLN A 158 15.01 -19.51 -2.06
N CYS A 159 14.04 -18.68 -1.73
CA CYS A 159 12.62 -18.99 -1.78
C CYS A 159 11.95 -18.27 -2.96
N VAL A 160 11.19 -19.02 -3.74
CA VAL A 160 10.33 -18.51 -4.82
C VAL A 160 8.88 -18.94 -4.61
N PRO A 161 7.86 -18.11 -4.93
CA PRO A 161 6.47 -18.47 -4.80
C PRO A 161 6.14 -19.74 -5.60
N SER A 162 5.39 -20.66 -5.00
CA SER A 162 4.98 -21.92 -5.63
C SER A 162 3.77 -21.75 -6.55
N GLU A 163 3.00 -20.66 -6.39
CA GLU A 163 1.79 -20.36 -7.14
C GLU A 163 1.84 -18.97 -7.80
N ALA A 164 0.79 -18.63 -8.55
CA ALA A 164 0.63 -17.31 -9.13
C ALA A 164 0.66 -16.22 -8.05
N ARG A 165 1.43 -15.17 -8.31
CA ARG A 165 1.75 -14.11 -7.35
C ARG A 165 0.50 -13.30 -7.04
N GLN A 166 0.13 -13.23 -5.76
CA GLN A 166 -0.92 -12.34 -5.30
C GLN A 166 -0.35 -10.94 -5.07
N ALA A 167 -1.10 -9.91 -5.47
CA ALA A 167 -0.76 -8.54 -5.12
C ALA A 167 -0.90 -8.38 -3.60
N SER A 168 0.18 -7.96 -2.94
CA SER A 168 0.21 -7.70 -1.50
C SER A 168 -0.15 -6.26 -1.16
N GLU A 169 0.01 -5.33 -2.10
CA GLU A 169 -0.17 -3.90 -1.89
C GLU A 169 -0.38 -3.14 -3.22
N ILE A 170 -1.00 -1.96 -3.17
CA ILE A 170 -1.24 -1.09 -4.33
C ILE A 170 -0.57 0.27 -4.11
N LEU A 171 0.16 0.77 -5.11
CA LEU A 171 0.74 2.11 -5.12
C LEU A 171 0.12 2.97 -6.22
N THR A 172 -0.25 4.20 -5.90
CA THR A 172 -0.66 5.19 -6.92
C THR A 172 0.44 6.22 -7.13
N VAL A 173 0.91 6.36 -8.36
CA VAL A 173 1.99 7.26 -8.76
C VAL A 173 1.43 8.47 -9.50
N PHE A 174 1.69 9.65 -8.94
CA PHE A 174 1.29 10.93 -9.49
C PHE A 174 2.43 11.60 -10.25
N PRO A 175 2.15 12.46 -11.24
CA PRO A 175 3.18 13.26 -11.88
C PRO A 175 3.99 14.02 -10.81
N PRO A 176 5.30 14.26 -11.06
CA PRO A 176 6.08 15.07 -10.13
C PRO A 176 5.36 16.41 -10.06
N TYR A 177 5.02 16.87 -8.86
CA TYR A 177 4.36 18.16 -8.71
C TYR A 177 5.17 19.17 -9.51
N ALA A 178 4.59 19.73 -10.57
CA ALA A 178 5.11 20.96 -11.09
C ALA A 178 5.06 21.91 -9.90
N THR A 179 6.22 22.38 -9.45
CA THR A 179 6.39 23.45 -8.46
C THR A 179 5.83 24.80 -8.97
N GLY A 180 4.83 24.76 -9.86
CA GLY A 180 4.08 25.88 -10.40
C GLY A 180 2.65 25.89 -9.85
N GLY A 181 2.49 26.48 -8.67
CA GLY A 181 1.46 27.50 -8.49
C GLY A 181 0.03 27.09 -8.11
N ASN A 182 -0.24 25.85 -7.67
CA ASN A 182 -1.50 25.57 -6.96
C ASN A 182 -1.20 25.01 -5.58
N ARG A 183 -0.73 25.90 -4.70
CA ARG A 183 -1.02 25.72 -3.28
C ARG A 183 -2.55 25.65 -3.18
N PRO A 184 -3.15 24.76 -2.36
CA PRO A 184 -4.47 25.08 -1.86
C PRO A 184 -4.34 26.49 -1.28
N HIS A 185 -5.08 27.45 -1.81
CA HIS A 185 -5.27 28.69 -1.09
C HIS A 185 -5.87 28.25 0.25
N GLY A 186 -5.03 28.14 1.27
CA GLY A 186 -5.49 28.31 2.63
C GLY A 186 -6.23 29.63 2.57
N VAL A 187 -7.56 29.53 2.57
CA VAL A 187 -8.43 30.68 2.69
C VAL A 187 -7.86 31.42 3.89
N ARG A 188 -7.29 32.60 3.68
CA ARG A 188 -6.94 33.48 4.79
C ARG A 188 -8.25 33.66 5.53
N TYR A 189 -8.34 33.07 6.71
CA TYR A 189 -9.49 33.21 7.58
C TYR A 189 -9.65 34.70 7.87
N HIS A 190 -10.60 35.35 7.20
CA HIS A 190 -11.20 36.53 7.77
C HIS A 190 -11.99 36.03 8.99
N GLN A 191 -11.56 36.49 10.17
CA GLN A 191 -12.28 36.26 11.40
C GLN A 191 -13.72 36.79 11.25
N GLY A 192 -14.67 35.92 11.60
CA GLY A 192 -16.08 36.26 11.71
C GLY A 192 -16.93 35.66 10.59
N TRP A 193 -18.11 35.17 10.97
CA TRP A 193 -19.21 34.61 10.17
C TRP A 193 -19.31 33.08 10.15
N ASN A 194 -20.04 32.59 11.17
CA ASN A 194 -20.58 31.24 11.27
C ASN A 194 -21.64 30.99 10.18
N ARG A 195 -21.33 30.20 9.15
CA ARG A 195 -22.26 29.37 8.36
C ARG A 195 -21.47 28.33 7.54
N PRO A 196 -22.03 27.15 7.26
CA PRO A 196 -21.29 26.07 6.59
C PRO A 196 -21.18 26.34 5.09
N HIS A 197 -19.97 26.55 4.59
CA HIS A 197 -19.71 26.67 3.16
C HIS A 197 -19.45 25.29 2.55
N ARG A 198 -20.26 24.93 1.54
CA ARG A 198 -19.97 23.83 0.61
C ARG A 198 -18.65 24.11 -0.13
N ALA A 199 -17.83 23.08 -0.31
CA ALA A 199 -16.77 23.11 -1.31
C ALA A 199 -17.41 23.20 -2.70
N VAL A 200 -17.36 24.37 -3.33
CA VAL A 200 -17.73 24.55 -4.73
C VAL A 200 -16.47 24.36 -5.55
N TRP A 201 -16.42 23.28 -6.32
CA TRP A 201 -15.43 23.12 -7.39
C TRP A 201 -15.82 24.07 -8.52
N TYR A 202 -15.11 25.20 -8.65
CA TYR A 202 -15.20 25.98 -9.88
C TYR A 202 -14.37 25.25 -10.93
N ARG A 203 -14.99 24.80 -12.04
CA ARG A 203 -14.24 24.68 -13.29
C ARG A 203 -13.74 26.08 -13.59
N VAL A 204 -12.43 26.24 -13.72
CA VAL A 204 -11.87 27.42 -14.37
C VAL A 204 -12.37 27.36 -15.80
N ALA A 205 -13.45 28.07 -16.09
CA ALA A 205 -13.79 28.45 -17.45
C ALA A 205 -12.54 29.11 -18.02
N GLY A 206 -12.04 28.58 -19.14
CA GLY A 206 -10.88 29.16 -19.83
C GLY A 206 -11.07 30.66 -19.96
N ARG A 207 -10.00 31.41 -19.66
CA ARG A 207 -10.03 32.87 -19.79
C ARG A 207 -10.57 33.22 -21.19
N PRO A 208 -11.58 34.09 -21.30
CA PRO A 208 -11.94 34.66 -22.58
C PRO A 208 -10.70 35.33 -23.16
N ARG A 209 -10.31 34.97 -24.39
CA ARG A 209 -9.36 35.80 -25.15
C ARG A 209 -10.00 37.18 -25.29
N HIS A 210 -9.35 38.18 -24.72
CA HIS A 210 -9.57 39.56 -25.12
C HIS A 210 -8.94 39.74 -26.50
N ASP A 211 -9.71 39.42 -27.54
CA ASP A 211 -9.47 39.98 -28.86
C ASP A 211 -9.97 41.44 -28.81
N GLY A 212 -9.03 42.35 -28.54
CA GLY A 212 -9.27 43.79 -28.63
C GLY A 212 -9.51 44.22 -30.08
N PRO A 213 -10.32 45.26 -30.34
CA PRO A 213 -10.78 45.58 -31.68
C PRO A 213 -9.86 46.53 -32.45
N ALA A 214 -10.06 46.48 -33.77
CA ALA A 214 -9.90 47.52 -34.78
C ALA A 214 -8.50 47.81 -35.36
N ARG A 215 -8.39 47.62 -36.68
CA ARG A 215 -8.18 48.76 -37.60
C ARG A 215 -8.72 48.45 -38.99
N HIS A 216 -9.68 49.27 -39.40
CA HIS A 216 -10.01 49.54 -40.79
C HIS A 216 -8.77 50.11 -41.50
N SER A 217 -8.49 49.61 -42.70
CA SER A 217 -7.89 50.40 -43.77
C SER A 217 -8.57 49.98 -45.08
N ARG A 218 -9.67 50.68 -45.40
CA ARG A 218 -9.94 51.06 -46.78
C ARG A 218 -9.00 52.21 -47.09
N ASP A 219 -8.24 52.10 -48.17
CA ASP A 219 -8.00 53.19 -49.12
C ASP A 219 -7.32 52.60 -50.37
N ASP A 220 -8.08 52.67 -51.47
CA ASP A 220 -7.71 53.04 -52.83
C ASP A 220 -6.27 52.82 -53.35
N ARG A 221 -6.15 51.89 -54.31
CA ARG A 221 -5.78 52.20 -55.71
C ARG A 221 -6.00 51.02 -56.64
#